data_AF-X0TI59-F1
#
_entry.id   AF-X0TI59-F1
#
_cell.length_a   1.000
_cell.length_b   1.000
_cell.length_c   1.000
_cell.angle_alpha   90.00
_cell.angle_beta   90.00
_cell.angle_gamma   90.00
#
_symmetry.space_group_name_H-M   'P 1'
#
loop_
_entity.id
_entity.type
_entity.pdbx_description
1 polymer ?
#
loop_
_entity_poly.entity_id
_entity_poly.type
_entity_poly.pdbx_seq_one_letter_code
_entity_poly.pdbx_strand_id
1 'polypeptide(L)'
;KSLKNKVVEERNRAKMEDFDTFVSQEISKFKDLLNNYKKSLDQLSNKSVKDVVNGFDDIQYKLNEVDRLYSKKLKKCKELIENFNEKSNVTIIQWDNFKEYYNHEVDILKEEYINNLITEKINFIANERKTNAIKIVELKKELDLKCKVLMDRIKNMIEISKLNAKLYDAEKCVLLYTDHYYKNKELKNFIDNKLLKLVVRERIGKILALYDSSIRNRTLSVNMLEIQNRINELNFEEIVRDQFNDKVKELQIDQTRMEFIETKTYFESVIENNK
;
A
#
# COMPACT_ATOMS: atom_id res chain seq x y z
N LYS A 1 -15.59 44.40 -54.37
CA LYS A 1 -16.01 43.12 -53.73
C LYS A 1 -17.55 43.06 -53.73
N SER A 2 -18.15 42.02 -54.32
CA SER A 2 -19.61 41.83 -54.40
C SER A 2 -20.22 41.53 -53.02
N LEU A 3 -21.46 41.99 -52.76
CA LEU A 3 -22.23 41.70 -51.53
C LEU A 3 -22.26 40.20 -51.20
N LYS A 4 -22.32 39.34 -52.23
CA LYS A 4 -22.30 37.88 -52.08
C LYS A 4 -21.05 37.36 -51.39
N ASN A 5 -19.88 37.95 -51.63
CA ASN A 5 -18.62 37.51 -51.01
C ASN A 5 -18.57 37.90 -49.53
N LYS A 6 -19.09 39.08 -49.16
CA LYS A 6 -19.18 39.49 -47.76
C LYS A 6 -20.13 38.60 -46.95
N VAL A 7 -21.28 38.21 -47.53
CA VAL A 7 -22.24 37.30 -46.89
C VAL A 7 -21.63 35.91 -46.67
N VAL A 8 -20.82 35.42 -47.61
CA VAL A 8 -20.10 34.13 -47.47
C VAL A 8 -18.99 34.22 -46.42
N GLU A 9 -18.22 35.32 -46.39
CA GLU A 9 -17.19 35.57 -45.37
C GLU A 9 -17.79 35.60 -43.94
N GLU A 10 -18.87 36.35 -43.71
CA GLU A 10 -19.55 36.43 -42.41
C GLU A 10 -20.18 35.09 -41.99
N ARG A 11 -20.78 34.35 -42.94
CA ARG A 11 -21.33 33.01 -42.68
C ARG A 11 -20.25 32.01 -42.29
N ASN A 12 -19.08 32.08 -42.91
CA ASN A 12 -17.95 31.20 -42.59
C ASN A 12 -17.35 31.55 -41.23
N ARG A 13 -17.28 32.84 -40.90
CA ARG A 13 -16.86 33.33 -39.57
C ARG A 13 -17.77 32.83 -38.46
N ALA A 14 -19.08 32.98 -38.60
CA ALA A 14 -20.04 32.50 -37.59
C ALA A 14 -19.92 30.98 -37.35
N LYS A 15 -19.72 30.18 -38.41
CA LYS A 15 -19.51 28.73 -38.27
C LYS A 15 -18.18 28.34 -37.62
N MET A 16 -17.13 29.16 -37.82
CA MET A 16 -15.85 28.99 -37.13
C MET A 16 -16.01 29.31 -35.64
N GLU A 17 -16.66 30.42 -35.31
CA GLU A 17 -16.95 30.81 -33.92
C GLU A 17 -17.81 29.76 -33.21
N ASP A 18 -18.81 29.16 -33.88
CA ASP A 18 -19.61 28.05 -33.35
C ASP A 18 -18.76 26.79 -33.07
N PHE A 19 -17.78 26.50 -33.92
CA PHE A 19 -16.87 25.37 -33.75
C PHE A 19 -15.90 25.60 -32.58
N ASP A 20 -15.31 26.80 -32.51
CA ASP A 20 -14.37 27.19 -31.46
C ASP A 20 -15.06 27.26 -30.08
N THR A 21 -16.29 27.77 -30.06
CA THR A 21 -17.15 27.79 -28.86
C THR A 21 -17.48 26.39 -28.39
N PHE A 22 -17.83 25.48 -29.32
CA PHE A 22 -18.07 24.08 -28.98
C PHE A 22 -16.85 23.41 -28.34
N VAL A 23 -15.67 23.54 -28.97
CA VAL A 23 -14.43 22.94 -28.43
C VAL A 23 -14.12 23.49 -27.03
N SER A 24 -14.17 24.81 -26.86
CA SER A 24 -13.86 25.46 -25.58
C SER A 24 -14.84 25.06 -24.47
N GLN A 25 -16.13 25.00 -24.77
CA GLN A 25 -17.17 24.60 -23.81
C GLN A 25 -17.02 23.14 -23.39
N GLU A 26 -16.80 22.22 -24.34
CA GLU A 26 -16.65 20.80 -24.03
C GLU A 26 -15.37 20.53 -23.21
N ILE A 27 -14.25 21.18 -23.54
CA ILE A 27 -13.03 21.10 -22.71
C ILE A 27 -13.31 21.53 -21.27
N SER A 28 -14.01 22.64 -21.06
CA SER A 28 -14.35 23.10 -19.71
C SER A 28 -15.24 22.10 -18.98
N LYS A 29 -16.27 21.58 -19.64
CA LYS A 29 -17.18 20.58 -19.06
C LYS A 29 -16.46 19.32 -18.61
N PHE A 30 -15.52 18.81 -19.41
CA PHE A 30 -14.76 17.61 -19.06
C PHE A 30 -13.78 17.85 -17.90
N LYS A 31 -13.17 19.05 -17.82
CA LYS A 31 -12.37 19.44 -16.66
C LYS A 31 -13.20 19.48 -15.38
N ASP A 32 -14.39 20.09 -15.43
CA ASP A 32 -15.30 20.17 -14.29
C ASP A 32 -15.83 18.78 -13.90
N LEU A 33 -16.19 17.95 -14.87
CA LEU A 33 -16.63 16.57 -14.66
C LEU A 33 -15.56 15.75 -13.93
N LEU A 34 -14.31 15.83 -14.38
CA LEU A 34 -13.20 15.10 -13.76
C LEU A 34 -12.95 15.59 -12.34
N ASN A 35 -12.92 16.91 -12.12
CA ASN A 35 -12.72 17.49 -10.79
C ASN A 35 -13.84 17.15 -9.81
N ASN A 36 -15.09 17.17 -10.27
CA ASN A 36 -16.24 16.78 -9.44
C ASN A 36 -16.18 15.30 -9.08
N TYR A 37 -15.77 14.45 -10.03
CA TYR A 37 -15.60 13.03 -9.76
C TYR A 37 -14.47 12.78 -8.75
N LYS A 38 -13.30 13.43 -8.90
CA LYS A 38 -12.19 13.41 -7.91
C LYS A 38 -12.69 13.76 -6.51
N LYS A 39 -13.35 14.91 -6.35
CA LYS A 39 -13.93 15.32 -5.06
C LYS A 39 -14.89 14.30 -4.48
N SER A 40 -15.72 13.69 -5.32
CA SER A 40 -16.64 12.63 -4.87
C SER A 40 -15.90 11.39 -4.40
N LEU A 41 -14.75 11.05 -4.99
CA LEU A 41 -13.90 9.93 -4.58
C LEU A 41 -13.26 10.21 -3.23
N ASP A 42 -12.75 11.43 -3.02
CA ASP A 42 -12.06 11.82 -1.79
C ASP A 42 -13.01 11.90 -0.57
N GLN A 43 -14.30 12.16 -0.78
CA GLN A 43 -15.29 12.35 0.29
C GLN A 43 -15.99 11.06 0.75
N LEU A 44 -15.94 9.99 -0.03
CA LEU A 44 -16.69 8.76 0.24
C LEU A 44 -15.77 7.68 0.80
N SER A 45 -15.78 7.55 2.14
CA SER A 45 -15.24 6.38 2.82
C SER A 45 -16.10 5.16 2.45
N ASN A 46 -15.49 4.14 1.82
CA ASN A 46 -16.10 2.87 1.36
C ASN A 46 -16.59 2.78 -0.09
N LYS A 47 -15.85 3.30 -1.07
CA LYS A 47 -16.09 2.92 -2.47
C LYS A 47 -15.48 1.56 -2.81
N SER A 48 -16.21 0.75 -3.58
CA SER A 48 -15.66 -0.49 -4.13
C SER A 48 -14.78 -0.17 -5.34
N VAL A 49 -13.82 -1.05 -5.63
CA VAL A 49 -13.00 -0.94 -6.85
C VAL A 49 -13.86 -0.86 -8.10
N LYS A 50 -14.99 -1.59 -8.12
CA LYS A 50 -15.94 -1.60 -9.23
C LYS A 50 -16.58 -0.23 -9.45
N ASP A 51 -16.96 0.48 -8.39
CA ASP A 51 -17.57 1.81 -8.50
C ASP A 51 -16.59 2.85 -9.06
N VAL A 52 -15.31 2.74 -8.68
CA VAL A 52 -14.24 3.58 -9.22
C VAL A 52 -14.02 3.30 -10.71
N VAL A 53 -13.91 2.02 -11.08
CA VAL A 53 -13.73 1.61 -12.48
C VAL A 53 -14.89 2.09 -13.34
N ASN A 54 -16.14 1.84 -12.92
CA ASN A 54 -17.32 2.23 -13.67
C ASN A 54 -17.42 3.74 -13.86
N GLY A 55 -17.13 4.54 -12.83
CA GLY A 55 -17.23 5.99 -12.95
C GLY A 55 -16.18 6.61 -13.87
N PHE A 56 -14.96 6.06 -13.90
CA PHE A 56 -13.97 6.46 -14.90
C PHE A 56 -14.33 5.97 -16.31
N ASP A 57 -14.87 4.76 -16.44
CA ASP A 57 -15.34 4.23 -17.73
C ASP A 57 -16.50 5.07 -18.30
N ASP A 58 -17.42 5.54 -17.45
CA ASP A 58 -18.50 6.46 -17.84
C ASP A 58 -17.98 7.81 -18.34
N ILE A 59 -16.93 8.36 -17.70
CA ILE A 59 -16.27 9.59 -18.14
C ILE A 59 -15.66 9.39 -19.53
N GLN A 60 -15.01 8.26 -19.75
CA GLN A 60 -14.35 7.95 -21.02
C GLN A 60 -15.37 7.64 -22.13
N TYR A 61 -16.49 7.00 -21.80
CA TYR A 61 -17.62 6.82 -22.71
C TYR A 61 -18.15 8.18 -23.19
N LYS A 62 -18.39 9.12 -22.27
CA LYS A 62 -18.85 10.48 -22.61
C LYS A 62 -17.85 11.22 -23.49
N LEU A 63 -16.56 11.11 -23.20
CA LEU A 63 -15.51 11.71 -24.03
C LEU A 63 -15.56 11.17 -25.46
N ASN A 64 -15.71 9.86 -25.63
CA ASN A 64 -15.79 9.22 -26.95
C ASN A 64 -17.05 9.65 -27.74
N GLU A 65 -18.19 9.86 -27.06
CA GLU A 65 -19.39 10.40 -27.72
C GLU A 65 -19.18 11.83 -28.20
N VAL A 66 -18.57 12.70 -27.37
CA VAL A 66 -18.28 14.08 -27.76
C VAL A 66 -17.23 14.14 -28.87
N ASP A 67 -16.22 13.28 -28.84
CA ASP A 67 -15.21 13.18 -29.90
C ASP A 67 -15.80 12.75 -31.26
N ARG A 68 -16.80 11.87 -31.24
CA ARG A 68 -17.58 11.53 -32.44
C ARG A 68 -18.37 12.74 -32.96
N LEU A 69 -18.94 13.55 -32.07
CA LEU A 69 -19.64 14.79 -32.45
C LEU A 69 -18.66 15.84 -33.00
N TYR A 70 -17.51 16.01 -32.36
CA TYR A 70 -16.41 16.83 -32.85
C TYR A 70 -15.99 16.43 -34.26
N SER A 71 -15.73 15.14 -34.50
CA SER A 71 -15.34 14.60 -35.81
C SER A 71 -16.37 14.90 -36.90
N LYS A 72 -17.67 14.78 -36.57
CA LYS A 72 -18.77 15.13 -37.48
C LYS A 72 -18.81 16.63 -37.78
N LYS A 73 -18.66 17.49 -36.77
CA LYS A 73 -18.61 18.96 -36.93
C LYS A 73 -17.40 19.39 -37.76
N LEU A 74 -16.23 18.84 -37.47
CA LEU A 74 -14.99 19.09 -38.19
C LEU A 74 -15.13 18.75 -39.69
N LYS A 75 -15.67 17.56 -40.01
CA LYS A 75 -15.91 17.16 -41.40
C LYS A 75 -16.85 18.12 -42.13
N LYS A 76 -17.96 18.49 -41.48
CA LYS A 76 -18.94 19.44 -42.04
C LYS A 76 -18.32 20.82 -42.28
N CYS A 77 -17.47 21.30 -41.39
CA CYS A 77 -16.78 22.59 -41.56
C CYS A 77 -15.74 22.54 -42.69
N LYS A 78 -14.99 21.44 -42.82
CA LYS A 78 -14.05 21.20 -43.93
C LYS A 78 -14.76 21.19 -45.30
N GLU A 79 -15.96 20.62 -45.38
CA GLU A 79 -16.76 20.59 -46.61
C GLU A 79 -17.35 21.97 -46.98
N LEU A 80 -17.63 22.81 -45.99
CA LEU A 80 -18.33 24.09 -46.19
C LEU A 80 -17.40 25.30 -46.32
N ILE A 81 -16.16 25.21 -45.84
CA ILE A 81 -15.24 26.35 -45.75
C ILE A 81 -13.89 26.00 -46.38
N GLU A 82 -13.50 26.77 -47.38
CA GLU A 82 -12.20 26.64 -48.02
C GLU A 82 -11.06 27.07 -47.07
N ASN A 83 -9.99 26.28 -47.04
CA ASN A 83 -8.86 26.39 -46.12
C ASN A 83 -9.26 26.40 -44.62
N PHE A 84 -10.31 25.66 -44.24
CA PHE A 84 -10.73 25.55 -42.84
C PHE A 84 -9.60 25.06 -41.92
N ASN A 85 -8.80 24.10 -42.37
CA ASN A 85 -7.69 23.56 -41.57
C ASN A 85 -6.67 24.62 -41.20
N GLU A 86 -6.34 25.55 -42.10
CA GLU A 86 -5.39 26.63 -41.83
C GLU A 86 -6.01 27.68 -40.91
N LYS A 87 -7.30 27.98 -41.10
CA LYS A 87 -8.02 29.03 -40.36
C LYS A 87 -8.38 28.63 -38.92
N SER A 88 -8.68 27.36 -38.69
CA SER A 88 -9.05 26.81 -37.36
C SER A 88 -8.01 25.83 -36.81
N ASN A 89 -6.76 25.91 -37.30
CA ASN A 89 -5.68 25.00 -36.91
C ASN A 89 -5.48 24.95 -35.40
N VAL A 90 -5.50 26.12 -34.75
CA VAL A 90 -5.31 26.26 -33.30
C VAL A 90 -6.36 25.46 -32.54
N THR A 91 -7.64 25.60 -32.89
CA THR A 91 -8.74 24.90 -32.23
C THR A 91 -8.69 23.39 -32.44
N ILE A 92 -8.31 22.95 -33.64
CA ILE A 92 -8.15 21.51 -33.95
C ILE A 92 -7.04 20.91 -33.07
N ILE A 93 -5.87 21.56 -33.03
CA ILE A 93 -4.74 21.14 -32.19
C ILE A 93 -5.12 21.15 -30.70
N GLN A 94 -5.88 22.15 -30.25
CA GLN A 94 -6.35 22.23 -28.87
C GLN A 94 -7.20 21.01 -28.48
N TRP A 95 -8.14 20.60 -29.33
CA TRP A 95 -8.96 19.42 -29.06
C TRP A 95 -8.14 18.12 -29.06
N ASP A 96 -7.27 17.94 -30.07
CA ASP A 96 -6.49 16.72 -30.21
C ASP A 96 -5.53 16.53 -29.02
N ASN A 97 -4.82 17.60 -28.64
CA ASN A 97 -3.96 17.60 -27.46
C ASN A 97 -4.75 17.38 -26.16
N PHE A 98 -5.93 18.01 -26.04
CA PHE A 98 -6.77 17.85 -24.86
C PHE A 98 -7.26 16.40 -24.71
N LYS A 99 -7.71 15.78 -25.81
CA LYS A 99 -8.19 14.40 -25.82
C LYS A 99 -7.10 13.43 -25.39
N GLU A 100 -5.90 13.58 -25.93
CA GLU A 100 -4.76 12.72 -25.57
C GLU A 100 -4.40 12.89 -24.09
N TYR A 101 -4.22 14.14 -23.65
CA TYR A 101 -3.94 14.46 -22.26
C TYR A 101 -5.02 13.93 -21.30
N TYR A 102 -6.29 14.13 -21.63
CA TYR A 102 -7.40 13.76 -20.77
C TYR A 102 -7.56 12.24 -20.64
N ASN A 103 -7.38 11.49 -21.72
CA ASN A 103 -7.37 10.02 -21.64
C ASN A 103 -6.23 9.53 -20.74
N HIS A 104 -5.04 10.10 -20.91
CA HIS A 104 -3.90 9.72 -20.09
C HIS A 104 -4.10 10.05 -18.61
N GLU A 105 -4.62 11.24 -18.31
CA GLU A 105 -4.97 11.67 -16.96
C GLU A 105 -6.03 10.75 -16.33
N VAL A 106 -7.09 10.40 -17.07
CA VAL A 106 -8.14 9.47 -16.59
C VAL A 106 -7.55 8.09 -16.25
N ASP A 107 -6.68 7.55 -17.11
CA ASP A 107 -6.04 6.27 -16.88
C ASP A 107 -5.14 6.29 -15.63
N ILE A 108 -4.31 7.33 -15.49
CA ILE A 108 -3.44 7.51 -14.31
C ILE A 108 -4.27 7.59 -13.03
N LEU A 109 -5.33 8.40 -13.03
CA LEU A 109 -6.16 8.59 -11.86
C LEU A 109 -6.90 7.31 -11.48
N LYS A 110 -7.46 6.60 -12.47
CA LYS A 110 -8.11 5.32 -12.26
C LYS A 110 -7.17 4.35 -11.56
N GLU A 111 -5.93 4.24 -12.04
CA GLU A 111 -4.91 3.40 -11.44
C GLU A 111 -4.54 3.86 -10.01
N GLU A 112 -4.36 5.16 -9.80
CA GLU A 112 -4.01 5.73 -8.50
C GLU A 112 -5.09 5.51 -7.45
N TYR A 113 -6.37 5.76 -7.77
CA TYR A 113 -7.47 5.55 -6.83
C TYR A 113 -7.65 4.06 -6.51
N ILE A 114 -7.48 3.15 -7.47
CA ILE A 114 -7.49 1.71 -7.20
C ILE A 114 -6.35 1.32 -6.25
N ASN A 115 -5.15 1.84 -6.47
CA ASN A 115 -3.99 1.57 -5.63
C ASN A 115 -4.16 2.13 -4.21
N ASN A 116 -4.76 3.32 -4.07
CA ASN A 116 -5.10 3.90 -2.77
C ASN A 116 -6.13 3.05 -2.03
N LEU A 117 -7.19 2.59 -2.71
CA LEU A 117 -8.17 1.67 -2.10
C LEU A 117 -7.53 0.36 -1.64
N ILE A 118 -6.61 -0.21 -2.42
CA ILE A 118 -5.87 -1.41 -2.02
C ILE A 118 -5.06 -1.12 -0.75
N THR A 119 -4.35 0.01 -0.71
CA THR A 119 -3.50 0.40 0.43
C THR A 119 -4.32 0.65 1.69
N GLU A 120 -5.44 1.37 1.58
CA GLU A 120 -6.36 1.61 2.68
C GLU A 120 -6.95 0.30 3.23
N LYS A 121 -7.33 -0.63 2.35
CA LYS A 121 -7.85 -1.94 2.77
C LYS A 121 -6.78 -2.81 3.41
N ILE A 122 -5.57 -2.80 2.89
CA ILE A 122 -4.41 -3.46 3.52
C ILE A 122 -4.20 -2.93 4.94
N ASN A 123 -4.19 -1.60 5.12
CA ASN A 123 -4.01 -0.98 6.44
C ASN A 123 -5.20 -1.25 7.37
N PHE A 124 -6.42 -1.26 6.84
CA PHE A 124 -7.63 -1.59 7.60
C PHE A 124 -7.58 -3.02 8.13
N ILE A 125 -7.31 -4.00 7.28
CA ILE A 125 -7.18 -5.41 7.67
C ILE A 125 -6.02 -5.59 8.67
N ALA A 126 -4.90 -4.91 8.45
CA ALA A 126 -3.76 -4.96 9.36
C ALA A 126 -4.12 -4.47 10.77
N ASN A 127 -4.92 -3.40 10.86
CA ASN A 127 -5.32 -2.79 12.11
C ASN A 127 -6.46 -3.57 12.81
N GLU A 128 -7.47 -4.02 12.07
CA GLU A 128 -8.57 -4.81 12.63
C GLU A 128 -8.09 -6.14 13.20
N ARG A 129 -7.28 -6.86 12.41
CA ARG A 129 -6.78 -8.18 12.83
C ARG A 129 -5.54 -8.10 13.69
N LYS A 130 -4.95 -6.90 13.82
CA LYS A 130 -3.70 -6.65 14.54
C LYS A 130 -2.57 -7.55 14.05
N THR A 131 -2.48 -7.72 12.74
CA THR A 131 -1.48 -8.54 12.05
C THR A 131 -0.72 -7.72 11.01
N ASN A 132 0.57 -7.96 10.90
CA ASN A 132 1.44 -7.44 9.85
C ASN A 132 1.49 -8.34 8.61
N ALA A 133 1.02 -9.59 8.70
CA ALA A 133 0.94 -10.51 7.57
C ALA A 133 -0.51 -10.63 7.05
N ILE A 134 -0.72 -10.32 5.77
CA ILE A 134 -2.04 -10.37 5.13
C ILE A 134 -2.02 -11.37 3.98
N LYS A 135 -3.00 -12.28 3.96
CA LYS A 135 -3.16 -13.25 2.87
C LYS A 135 -3.84 -12.57 1.67
N ILE A 136 -3.27 -12.75 0.49
CA ILE A 136 -3.78 -12.17 -0.77
C ILE A 136 -5.16 -12.74 -1.15
N VAL A 137 -5.48 -13.96 -0.68
CA VAL A 137 -6.79 -14.59 -0.86
C VAL A 137 -7.90 -13.79 -0.17
N GLU A 138 -7.60 -13.17 0.97
CA GLU A 138 -8.56 -12.37 1.74
C GLU A 138 -8.77 -11.01 1.10
N LEU A 139 -7.67 -10.36 0.71
CA LEU A 139 -7.71 -9.12 -0.09
C LEU A 139 -8.50 -9.29 -1.39
N LYS A 140 -8.38 -10.45 -2.06
CA LYS A 140 -9.20 -10.76 -3.24
C LYS A 140 -10.69 -10.74 -2.94
N LYS A 141 -11.13 -11.36 -1.83
CA LYS A 141 -12.56 -11.46 -1.50
C LYS A 141 -13.17 -10.08 -1.22
N GLU A 142 -12.40 -9.19 -0.61
CA GLU A 142 -12.88 -7.85 -0.27
C GLU A 142 -12.80 -6.85 -1.43
N LEU A 143 -11.80 -6.98 -2.31
CA LEU A 143 -11.60 -6.07 -3.43
C LEU A 143 -12.26 -6.53 -4.74
N ASP A 144 -12.75 -7.78 -4.80
CA ASP A 144 -13.28 -8.44 -6.00
C ASP A 144 -12.34 -8.37 -7.22
N LEU A 145 -11.04 -8.45 -6.97
CA LEU A 145 -9.99 -8.39 -7.99
C LEU A 145 -9.36 -9.76 -8.25
N LYS A 146 -8.90 -10.00 -9.49
CA LYS A 146 -8.13 -11.21 -9.82
C LYS A 146 -6.80 -11.20 -9.05
N CYS A 147 -6.43 -12.32 -8.41
CA CYS A 147 -5.19 -12.43 -7.62
C CYS A 147 -3.94 -12.01 -8.39
N LYS A 148 -3.83 -12.35 -9.68
CA LYS A 148 -2.68 -11.97 -10.52
C LYS A 148 -2.55 -10.45 -10.63
N VAL A 149 -3.64 -9.78 -10.95
CA VAL A 149 -3.70 -8.31 -11.06
C VAL A 149 -3.36 -7.65 -9.72
N LEU A 150 -3.86 -8.21 -8.62
CA LEU A 150 -3.58 -7.70 -7.28
C LEU A 150 -2.10 -7.85 -6.91
N MET A 151 -1.48 -9.00 -7.21
CA MET A 151 -0.05 -9.24 -6.95
C MET A 151 0.84 -8.31 -7.78
N ASP A 152 0.56 -8.19 -9.08
CA ASP A 152 1.31 -7.30 -9.98
C ASP A 152 1.22 -5.84 -9.50
N ARG A 153 0.02 -5.38 -9.11
CA ARG A 153 -0.18 -4.04 -8.53
C ARG A 153 0.57 -3.83 -7.23
N ILE A 154 0.50 -4.78 -6.30
CA ILE A 154 1.22 -4.67 -5.01
C ILE A 154 2.73 -4.66 -5.23
N LYS A 155 3.24 -5.50 -6.14
CA LYS A 155 4.66 -5.50 -6.51
C LYS A 155 5.09 -4.14 -7.06
N ASN A 156 4.33 -3.57 -7.99
CA ASN A 156 4.59 -2.24 -8.52
C ASN A 156 4.52 -1.15 -7.43
N MET A 157 3.58 -1.25 -6.49
CA MET A 157 3.48 -0.30 -5.36
C MET A 157 4.67 -0.40 -4.39
N ILE A 158 5.21 -1.61 -4.18
CA ILE A 158 6.43 -1.82 -3.39
C ILE A 158 7.64 -1.24 -4.13
N GLU A 159 7.77 -1.47 -5.44
CA GLU A 159 8.87 -0.93 -6.26
C GLU A 159 8.89 0.60 -6.26
N ILE A 160 7.72 1.24 -6.34
CA ILE A 160 7.57 2.70 -6.28
C ILE A 160 7.63 3.23 -4.83
N SER A 161 7.82 2.36 -3.82
CA SER A 161 7.88 2.72 -2.40
C SER A 161 6.61 3.39 -1.86
N LYS A 162 5.46 3.24 -2.55
CA LYS A 162 4.14 3.66 -2.05
C LYS A 162 3.65 2.76 -0.92
N LEU A 163 4.15 1.52 -0.85
CA LEU A 163 3.83 0.55 0.19
C LEU A 163 5.12 -0.04 0.79
N ASN A 164 5.33 0.17 2.10
CA ASN A 164 6.42 -0.48 2.84
C ASN A 164 6.02 -1.92 3.18
N ALA A 165 6.13 -2.82 2.21
CA ALA A 165 5.80 -4.22 2.41
C ALA A 165 6.74 -5.13 1.64
N LYS A 166 6.78 -6.40 2.03
CA LYS A 166 7.39 -7.48 1.27
C LYS A 166 6.34 -8.48 0.86
N LEU A 167 6.27 -8.75 -0.43
CA LEU A 167 5.38 -9.74 -1.00
C LEU A 167 6.10 -11.09 -1.10
N TYR A 168 5.46 -12.13 -0.57
CA TYR A 168 5.91 -13.52 -0.68
C TYR A 168 5.05 -14.23 -1.72
N ASP A 169 5.58 -14.36 -2.95
CA ASP A 169 4.88 -14.96 -4.10
C ASP A 169 4.45 -16.41 -3.85
N ALA A 170 5.31 -17.20 -3.19
CA ALA A 170 5.07 -18.62 -2.92
C ALA A 170 3.92 -18.85 -1.93
N GLU A 171 3.85 -18.02 -0.88
CA GLU A 171 2.85 -18.13 0.19
C GLU A 171 1.61 -17.27 -0.07
N LYS A 172 1.65 -16.40 -1.09
CA LYS A 172 0.62 -15.41 -1.41
C LYS A 172 0.27 -14.55 -0.19
N CYS A 173 1.31 -14.04 0.47
CA CYS A 173 1.21 -13.22 1.66
C CYS A 173 1.95 -11.90 1.45
N VAL A 174 1.38 -10.82 1.99
CA VAL A 174 1.98 -9.49 2.05
C VAL A 174 2.37 -9.22 3.50
N LEU A 175 3.65 -9.00 3.74
CA LEU A 175 4.16 -8.61 5.05
C LEU A 175 4.37 -7.10 5.06
N LEU A 176 3.61 -6.40 5.90
CA LEU A 176 3.70 -4.96 6.09
C LEU A 176 4.79 -4.62 7.10
N TYR A 177 5.67 -3.69 6.72
CA TYR A 177 6.70 -3.14 7.59
C TYR A 177 6.15 -1.96 8.38
N THR A 178 5.30 -2.25 9.37
CA THR A 178 4.81 -1.25 10.33
C THR A 178 5.82 -1.06 11.47
N ASP A 179 5.68 0.00 12.26
CA ASP A 179 6.49 0.18 13.49
C ASP A 179 6.37 -1.02 14.44
N HIS A 180 5.19 -1.66 14.47
CA HIS A 180 4.96 -2.89 15.24
C HIS A 180 5.81 -4.06 14.75
N TYR A 181 6.05 -4.17 13.44
CA TYR A 181 6.95 -5.18 12.89
C TYR A 181 8.39 -4.98 13.38
N TYR A 182 8.89 -3.74 13.34
CA TYR A 182 10.25 -3.44 13.79
C TYR A 182 10.42 -3.66 15.29
N LYS A 183 9.44 -3.24 16.10
CA LYS A 183 9.42 -3.49 17.55
C LYS A 183 9.47 -4.99 17.86
N ASN A 184 8.69 -5.82 17.16
CA ASN A 184 8.72 -7.27 17.38
C ASN A 184 10.02 -7.92 16.89
N LYS A 185 10.59 -7.43 15.79
CA LYS A 185 11.90 -7.89 15.30
C LYS A 185 13.02 -7.56 16.30
N GLU A 186 12.97 -6.38 16.92
CA GLU A 186 13.90 -6.00 18.00
C GLU A 186 13.72 -6.91 19.22
N LEU A 187 12.49 -7.21 19.62
CA LEU A 187 12.20 -8.13 20.72
C LEU A 187 12.77 -9.53 20.45
N LYS A 188 12.56 -10.07 19.24
CA LYS A 188 13.11 -11.37 18.83
C LYS A 188 14.64 -11.37 18.84
N ASN A 189 15.25 -10.32 18.27
CA ASN A 189 16.71 -10.15 18.32
C ASN A 189 17.24 -10.04 19.75
N PHE A 190 16.49 -9.41 20.66
CA PHE A 190 16.83 -9.30 22.07
C PHE A 190 16.78 -10.66 22.78
N ILE A 191 15.77 -11.48 22.49
CA ILE A 191 15.70 -12.88 22.97
C ILE A 191 16.92 -13.66 22.47
N ASP A 192 17.16 -13.65 21.15
CA ASP A 192 18.17 -14.48 20.52
C ASP A 192 19.61 -14.05 20.90
N ASN A 193 19.87 -12.75 21.03
CA ASN A 193 21.21 -12.23 21.28
C ASN A 193 21.51 -11.91 22.73
N LYS A 194 20.56 -11.40 23.50
CA LYS A 194 20.83 -10.92 24.86
C LYS A 194 20.42 -11.97 25.87
N LEU A 195 19.17 -12.43 25.84
CA LEU A 195 18.69 -13.42 26.81
C LEU A 195 19.38 -14.77 26.60
N LEU A 196 19.39 -15.33 25.40
CA LEU A 196 20.01 -16.65 25.17
C LEU A 196 21.53 -16.66 25.44
N LYS A 197 22.27 -15.67 24.95
CA LYS A 197 23.73 -15.63 25.15
C LYS A 197 24.12 -15.33 26.59
N LEU A 198 23.39 -14.45 27.30
CA LEU A 198 23.66 -14.17 28.71
C LEU A 198 23.27 -15.36 29.58
N VAL A 199 22.10 -15.96 29.38
CA VAL A 199 21.66 -17.11 30.18
C VAL A 199 22.61 -18.29 30.04
N VAL A 200 23.04 -18.62 28.82
CA VAL A 200 23.99 -19.71 28.59
C VAL A 200 25.36 -19.39 29.20
N ARG A 201 25.88 -18.16 29.01
CA ARG A 201 27.19 -17.77 29.56
C ARG A 201 27.19 -17.65 31.08
N GLU A 202 26.13 -17.10 31.68
CA GLU A 202 26.01 -16.97 33.13
C GLU A 202 25.75 -18.32 33.80
N ARG A 203 24.94 -19.21 33.21
CA ARG A 203 24.80 -20.58 33.71
C ARG A 203 26.14 -21.31 33.68
N ILE A 204 26.83 -21.31 32.53
CA ILE A 204 28.14 -21.96 32.41
C ILE A 204 29.16 -21.33 33.37
N GLY A 205 29.20 -19.99 33.46
CA GLY A 205 30.12 -19.27 34.34
C GLY A 205 29.87 -19.55 35.82
N LYS A 206 28.61 -19.61 36.27
CA LYS A 206 28.28 -19.95 37.66
C LYS A 206 28.48 -21.45 37.94
N ILE A 207 28.20 -22.35 37.00
CA ILE A 207 28.52 -23.78 37.15
C ILE A 207 30.03 -23.99 37.26
N LEU A 208 30.83 -23.33 36.42
CA LEU A 208 32.29 -23.36 36.50
C LEU A 208 32.80 -22.76 37.81
N ALA A 209 32.24 -21.64 38.27
CA ALA A 209 32.60 -21.04 39.54
C ALA A 209 32.24 -21.93 40.75
N LEU A 210 31.09 -22.60 40.70
CA LEU A 210 30.68 -23.59 41.70
C LEU A 210 31.62 -24.80 41.70
N TYR A 211 31.97 -25.32 40.52
CA TYR A 211 32.92 -26.42 40.36
C TYR A 211 34.32 -26.05 40.88
N ASP A 212 34.83 -24.88 40.50
CA ASP A 212 36.11 -24.34 40.98
C ASP A 212 36.12 -24.15 42.49
N SER A 213 35.03 -23.64 43.07
CA SER A 213 34.88 -23.46 44.51
C SER A 213 34.88 -24.79 45.25
N SER A 214 34.16 -25.80 44.72
CA SER A 214 34.14 -27.16 45.29
C SER A 214 35.52 -27.85 45.21
N ILE A 215 36.27 -27.64 44.12
CA ILE A 215 37.66 -28.13 44.00
C ILE A 215 38.57 -27.45 45.03
N ARG A 216 38.53 -26.11 45.13
CA ARG A 216 39.40 -25.34 46.03
C ARG A 216 39.15 -25.67 47.50
N ASN A 217 37.89 -25.89 47.88
CA ASN A 217 37.52 -26.20 49.25
C ASN A 217 37.64 -27.68 49.61
N ARG A 218 38.09 -28.54 48.67
CA ARG A 218 38.20 -30.01 48.84
C ARG A 218 36.89 -30.67 49.30
N THR A 219 35.76 -30.03 49.05
CA THR A 219 34.41 -30.51 49.34
C THR A 219 33.81 -31.20 48.13
N LEU A 220 34.58 -32.08 47.47
CA LEU A 220 34.07 -32.95 46.41
C LEU A 220 33.03 -33.98 46.91
N SER A 221 32.76 -34.01 48.22
CA SER A 221 31.68 -34.77 48.84
C SER A 221 30.32 -34.06 48.78
N VAL A 222 30.20 -32.90 48.15
CA VAL A 222 28.90 -32.23 47.93
C VAL A 222 28.08 -33.12 46.99
N ASN A 223 26.97 -33.63 47.51
CA ASN A 223 26.07 -34.53 46.79
C ASN A 223 25.55 -33.82 45.51
N MET A 224 25.45 -34.54 44.39
CA MET A 224 24.91 -34.02 43.12
C MET A 224 23.57 -33.28 43.32
N LEU A 225 22.80 -33.73 44.32
CA LEU A 225 21.54 -33.18 44.78
C LEU A 225 21.65 -31.76 45.38
N GLU A 226 22.73 -31.45 46.09
CA GLU A 226 22.95 -30.12 46.70
C GLU A 226 23.35 -29.09 45.64
N ILE A 227 24.13 -29.52 44.64
CA ILE A 227 24.46 -28.72 43.46
C ILE A 227 23.21 -28.47 42.64
N GLN A 228 22.36 -29.49 42.42
CA GLN A 228 21.08 -29.35 41.75
C GLN A 228 20.13 -28.41 42.51
N ASN A 229 20.04 -28.52 43.84
CA ASN A 229 19.22 -27.61 44.65
C ASN A 229 19.72 -26.17 44.58
N ARG A 230 21.03 -25.92 44.65
CA ARG A 230 21.60 -24.57 44.51
C ARG A 230 21.46 -24.00 43.11
N ILE A 231 21.47 -24.85 42.08
CA ILE A 231 21.18 -24.44 40.70
C ILE A 231 19.69 -24.09 40.54
N ASN A 232 18.79 -24.85 41.19
CA ASN A 232 17.36 -24.56 41.20
C ASN A 232 17.02 -23.29 42.00
N GLU A 233 17.72 -23.01 43.10
CA GLU A 233 17.57 -21.78 43.89
C GLU A 233 17.92 -20.51 43.10
N LEU A 234 18.68 -20.61 42.01
CA LEU A 234 19.11 -19.45 41.23
C LEU A 234 18.02 -18.85 40.32
N ASN A 235 16.79 -19.39 40.29
CA ASN A 235 15.57 -18.86 39.65
C ASN A 235 15.80 -18.08 38.33
N PHE A 236 16.71 -18.58 37.48
CA PHE A 236 17.10 -17.90 36.24
C PHE A 236 15.92 -17.68 35.29
N GLU A 237 14.94 -18.59 35.31
CA GLU A 237 13.72 -18.47 34.51
C GLU A 237 12.91 -17.21 34.86
N GLU A 238 12.87 -16.86 36.15
CA GLU A 238 12.12 -15.71 36.65
C GLU A 238 12.80 -14.40 36.25
N ILE A 239 14.13 -14.33 36.44
CA ILE A 239 14.95 -13.16 36.03
C ILE A 239 14.85 -12.91 34.52
N VAL A 240 14.86 -13.98 33.72
CA VAL A 240 14.79 -13.89 32.25
C VAL A 240 13.39 -13.47 31.79
N ARG A 241 12.34 -13.95 32.47
CA ARG A 241 10.96 -13.51 32.25
C ARG A 241 10.76 -12.04 32.62
N ASP A 242 11.36 -11.58 33.71
CA ASP A 242 11.29 -10.19 34.13
C ASP A 242 12.00 -9.25 33.15
N GLN A 243 13.21 -9.59 32.71
CA GLN A 243 13.93 -8.82 31.68
C GLN A 243 13.18 -8.78 30.34
N PHE A 244 12.51 -9.89 29.98
CA PHE A 244 11.64 -9.91 28.81
C PHE A 244 10.44 -8.97 28.99
N ASN A 245 9.76 -9.03 30.13
CA ASN A 245 8.61 -8.17 30.44
C ASN A 245 8.97 -6.68 30.50
N ASP A 246 10.14 -6.34 31.03
CA ASP A 246 10.63 -4.97 31.06
C ASP A 246 10.92 -4.44 29.66
N LYS A 247 11.53 -5.27 28.79
CA LYS A 247 11.77 -4.89 27.39
C LYS A 247 10.47 -4.75 26.60
N VAL A 248 9.45 -5.56 26.90
CA VAL A 248 8.10 -5.44 26.33
C VAL A 248 7.43 -4.12 26.73
N LYS A 249 7.58 -3.70 28.00
CA LYS A 249 7.09 -2.41 28.49
C LYS A 249 7.85 -1.23 27.86
N GLU A 250 9.17 -1.34 27.75
CA GLU A 250 10.04 -0.32 27.11
C GLU A 250 9.64 -0.10 25.64
N LEU A 251 9.43 -1.18 24.89
CA LEU A 251 9.07 -1.11 23.47
C LEU A 251 7.60 -0.73 23.22
N GLN A 252 6.78 -0.63 24.29
CA GLN A 252 5.34 -0.36 24.22
C GLN A 252 4.65 -1.25 23.16
N ILE A 253 4.88 -2.55 23.25
CA ILE A 253 4.33 -3.51 22.28
C ILE A 253 2.86 -3.76 22.62
N ASP A 254 2.00 -3.72 21.60
CA ASP A 254 0.62 -4.16 21.73
C ASP A 254 0.58 -5.69 21.88
N GLN A 255 0.25 -6.13 23.09
CA GLN A 255 0.26 -7.55 23.50
C GLN A 255 -0.84 -8.37 22.84
N THR A 256 -1.81 -7.72 22.16
CA THR A 256 -2.92 -8.40 21.50
C THR A 256 -2.62 -8.81 20.06
N ARG A 257 -1.45 -8.43 19.52
CA ARG A 257 -1.03 -8.77 18.15
C ARG A 257 -0.59 -10.23 18.04
N MET A 258 -0.95 -10.88 16.94
CA MET A 258 -0.58 -12.29 16.72
C MET A 258 0.94 -12.50 16.69
N GLU A 259 1.71 -11.56 16.12
CA GLU A 259 3.16 -11.72 16.05
C GLU A 259 3.83 -11.61 17.43
N PHE A 260 3.23 -10.86 18.37
CA PHE A 260 3.72 -10.84 19.75
C PHE A 260 3.43 -12.16 20.46
N ILE A 261 2.24 -12.72 20.24
CA ILE A 261 1.86 -14.03 20.80
C ILE A 261 2.83 -15.11 20.30
N GLU A 262 3.13 -15.14 18.99
CA GLU A 262 4.12 -16.06 18.42
C GLU A 262 5.52 -15.88 19.03
N THR A 263 5.99 -14.63 19.17
CA THR A 263 7.29 -14.36 19.81
C THR A 263 7.30 -14.79 21.28
N LYS A 264 6.19 -14.59 22.01
CA LYS A 264 6.04 -15.04 23.39
C LYS A 264 6.04 -16.55 23.50
N THR A 265 5.30 -17.26 22.65
CA THR A 265 5.30 -18.73 22.60
C THR A 265 6.68 -19.27 22.23
N TYR A 266 7.38 -18.64 21.29
CA TYR A 266 8.77 -18.99 20.97
C TYR A 266 9.68 -18.82 22.19
N PHE A 267 9.59 -17.70 22.90
CA PHE A 267 10.35 -17.47 24.13
C PHE A 267 10.05 -18.51 25.22
N GLU A 268 8.78 -18.85 25.44
CA GLU A 268 8.37 -19.88 26.40
C GLU A 268 8.92 -21.27 26.00
N SER A 269 8.82 -21.64 24.72
CA SER A 269 9.38 -22.90 24.21
C SER A 269 10.91 -22.98 24.34
N VAL A 270 11.59 -21.84 24.22
CA VAL A 270 13.04 -21.76 24.39
C VAL A 270 13.42 -21.90 25.87
N ILE A 271 12.63 -21.37 26.80
CA ILE A 271 12.83 -21.60 28.23
C ILE A 271 12.61 -23.08 28.56
N GLU A 272 11.54 -23.69 28.05
CA GLU A 272 11.22 -25.10 28.29
C GLU A 272 12.29 -26.04 27.73
N ASN A 273 12.79 -25.80 26.52
CA ASN A 273 13.86 -26.61 25.91
C ASN A 273 15.23 -26.42 26.59
N ASN A 274 15.40 -25.37 27.41
CA ASN A 274 16.62 -25.14 28.20
C ASN A 274 16.46 -25.55 29.68
N LYS A 275 15.36 -26.21 30.06
CA LYS A 275 15.28 -26.96 31.32
C LYS A 275 16.13 -28.22 31.25
#